data_AF-A0A7C3ID17-F1
#
_entry.id   AF-A0A7C3ID17-F1
#
_cell.length_a   1.000
_cell.length_b   1.000
_cell.length_c   1.000
_cell.angle_alpha   90.00
_cell.angle_beta   90.00
_cell.angle_gamma   90.00
#
_symmetry.space_group_name_H-M   'P 1'
#
loop_
_entity.id
_entity.type
_entity.pdbx_description
1 polymer ?
#
loop_
_entity_poly.entity_id
_entity_poly.type
_entity_poly.pdbx_seq_one_letter_code
_entity_poly.pdbx_strand_id
1 'polypeptide(L)'
;MTAASPLRHERNLHELFLLNLALQLFDGVATYQGLRLGFREANPLLVSTFNLLGVEQTLLLFKALACGILLLLYRYRHVRLVPTALIVVAGVHLTLSFIPWSAKLLSVARFSFSSF
;
A
#
# COMPACT_ATOMS: atom_id res chain seq x y z
N MET A 1 10.67 -17.75 -27.23
CA MET A 1 10.07 -17.42 -25.93
C MET A 1 10.61 -18.39 -24.90
N THR A 2 11.62 -17.98 -24.13
CA THR A 2 12.26 -18.82 -23.12
C THR A 2 11.34 -18.91 -21.90
N ALA A 3 10.85 -20.12 -21.58
CA ALA A 3 10.12 -20.37 -20.35
C ALA A 3 11.05 -20.02 -19.17
N ALA A 4 10.72 -18.98 -18.42
CA ALA A 4 11.44 -18.66 -17.18
C ALA A 4 11.45 -19.90 -16.29
N SER A 5 12.61 -20.23 -15.70
CA SER A 5 12.71 -21.38 -14.81
C SER A 5 11.66 -21.27 -13.68
N PRO A 6 11.02 -22.37 -13.28
CA PRO A 6 9.94 -22.35 -12.28
C PRO A 6 10.38 -21.66 -10.96
N LEU A 7 11.65 -21.80 -10.59
CA LEU A 7 12.25 -21.11 -9.45
C LEU A 7 12.27 -19.57 -9.59
N ARG A 8 12.50 -19.04 -10.81
CA ARG A 8 12.48 -17.59 -11.07
C ARG A 8 11.06 -17.04 -10.97
N HIS A 9 10.06 -17.79 -11.45
CA HIS A 9 8.67 -17.37 -11.38
C HIS A 9 8.18 -17.28 -9.92
N GLU A 10 8.44 -18.30 -9.10
CA GLU A 10 8.07 -18.30 -7.68
C GLU A 10 8.76 -17.17 -6.90
N ARG A 11 10.05 -16.90 -7.19
CA ARG A 11 10.77 -15.77 -6.58
C ARG A 11 10.13 -14.43 -6.94
N ASN A 12 9.80 -14.20 -8.21
CA ASN A 12 9.15 -12.96 -8.65
C ASN A 12 7.79 -12.76 -7.98
N LEU A 13 7.00 -13.82 -7.78
CA LEU A 13 5.71 -13.74 -7.06
C LEU A 13 5.89 -13.43 -5.58
N HIS A 14 6.92 -14.00 -4.95
CA HIS A 14 7.26 -13.69 -3.57
C HIS A 14 7.68 -12.23 -3.42
N GLU A 15 8.54 -11.73 -4.31
CA GLU A 15 8.95 -10.32 -4.35
C GLU A 15 7.75 -9.38 -4.57
N LEU A 16 6.83 -9.72 -5.48
CA LEU A 16 5.59 -8.96 -5.69
C LEU A 16 4.68 -8.96 -4.45
N PHE A 17 4.58 -10.08 -3.76
CA PHE A 17 3.83 -10.17 -2.51
C PHE A 17 4.47 -9.28 -1.42
N LEU A 18 5.79 -9.35 -1.23
CA LEU A 18 6.51 -8.52 -0.28
C LEU A 18 6.41 -7.03 -0.61
N LEU A 19 6.48 -6.67 -1.90
CA LEU A 19 6.28 -5.30 -2.36
C LEU A 19 4.89 -4.80 -1.99
N ASN A 20 3.84 -5.58 -2.26
CA ASN A 20 2.48 -5.21 -1.89
C ASN A 20 2.33 -5.04 -0.37
N LEU A 21 2.95 -5.91 0.43
CA LEU A 21 2.94 -5.82 1.89
C LEU A 21 3.63 -4.54 2.38
N ALA A 22 4.80 -4.22 1.81
CA ALA A 22 5.52 -2.99 2.11
C ALA A 22 4.70 -1.75 1.72
N LEU A 23 3.98 -1.77 0.60
CA LEU A 23 3.07 -0.70 0.19
C LEU A 23 1.91 -0.52 1.17
N GLN A 24 1.35 -1.59 1.74
CA GLN A 24 0.31 -1.46 2.78
C GLN A 24 0.83 -0.80 4.05
N LEU A 25 2.03 -1.20 4.50
CA LEU A 25 2.67 -0.61 5.66
C LEU A 25 2.98 0.87 5.43
N PHE A 26 3.58 1.19 4.28
CA PHE A 26 3.85 2.57 3.89
C PHE A 26 2.57 3.40 3.89
N ASP A 27 1.50 2.92 3.23
CA ASP A 27 0.25 3.67 3.15
C ASP A 27 -0.36 3.94 4.53
N GLY A 28 -0.34 2.95 5.43
CA GLY A 28 -0.84 3.12 6.79
C GLY A 28 -0.06 4.19 7.57
N VAL A 29 1.29 4.10 7.54
CA VAL A 29 2.15 5.07 8.21
C VAL A 29 2.03 6.47 7.59
N ALA A 30 2.06 6.56 6.27
CA ALA A 30 1.98 7.83 5.55
C ALA A 30 0.63 8.51 5.77
N THR A 31 -0.46 7.75 5.77
CA THR A 31 -1.80 8.27 6.08
C THR A 31 -1.86 8.79 7.51
N TYR A 32 -1.40 8.00 8.48
CA TYR A 32 -1.39 8.42 9.88
C TYR A 32 -0.60 9.71 10.11
N GLN A 33 0.62 9.77 9.58
CA GLN A 33 1.48 10.95 9.73
C GLN A 33 0.95 12.14 8.94
N GLY A 34 0.44 11.91 7.73
CA GLY A 34 -0.18 12.94 6.90
C GLY A 34 -1.35 13.62 7.58
N LEU A 35 -2.24 12.84 8.20
CA LEU A 35 -3.36 13.37 8.99
C LEU A 35 -2.87 14.21 10.18
N ARG A 36 -1.81 13.77 10.88
CA ARG A 36 -1.19 14.54 11.98
C ARG A 36 -0.52 15.84 11.52
N LEU A 37 -0.06 15.88 10.27
CA LEU A 37 0.48 17.09 9.63
C LEU A 37 -0.62 18.00 9.05
N GLY A 38 -1.90 17.65 9.24
CA GLY A 38 -3.04 18.46 8.79
C GLY A 38 -3.47 18.20 7.35
N PHE A 39 -2.86 17.23 6.65
CA PHE A 39 -3.38 16.79 5.36
C PHE A 39 -4.69 16.03 5.53
N ARG A 40 -5.50 16.03 4.46
CA ARG A 40 -6.72 15.24 4.38
C ARG A 40 -6.48 13.93 3.62
N GLU A 41 -7.17 12.89 4.08
CA GLU A 41 -7.35 11.63 3.35
C GLU A 41 -8.35 11.84 2.21
N ALA A 42 -8.04 11.27 1.03
CA ALA A 42 -8.87 11.39 -0.17
C ALA A 42 -9.79 10.17 -0.36
N ASN A 43 -9.50 9.05 0.30
CA ASN A 43 -10.31 7.85 0.25
C ASN A 43 -11.58 8.01 1.12
N PRO A 44 -12.78 8.10 0.50
CA PRO A 44 -14.02 8.38 1.23
C PRO A 44 -14.40 7.24 2.19
N LEU A 45 -13.99 6.01 1.90
CA LEU A 45 -14.25 4.85 2.76
C LEU A 45 -13.42 4.90 4.05
N LEU A 46 -12.17 5.35 3.96
CA LEU A 46 -11.36 5.60 5.15
C LEU A 46 -11.92 6.78 5.94
N VAL A 47 -12.25 7.89 5.27
CA VAL A 47 -12.82 9.08 5.92
C VAL A 47 -14.11 8.77 6.66
N SER A 48 -15.04 8.01 6.04
CA SER A 48 -16.28 7.63 6.71
C SER A 48 -16.02 6.75 7.93
N THR A 49 -15.07 5.81 7.84
CA THR A 49 -14.76 4.91 8.95
C THR A 49 -13.98 5.62 10.06
N PHE A 50 -13.14 6.60 9.75
CA PHE A 50 -12.47 7.44 10.76
C PHE A 50 -13.48 8.12 11.69
N ASN A 51 -14.63 8.56 11.16
CA ASN A 51 -15.68 9.17 11.97
C ASN A 51 -16.39 8.18 12.89
N LEU A 52 -16.30 6.87 12.62
CA LEU A 52 -16.97 5.83 13.40
C LEU A 52 -16.03 5.17 14.42
N LEU A 53 -14.79 4.87 14.02
CA LEU A 53 -13.84 4.07 14.82
C LEU A 53 -12.63 4.87 15.30
N GLY A 54 -12.45 6.10 14.83
CA GLY A 54 -11.20 6.84 14.98
C GLY A 54 -10.14 6.40 13.96
N VAL A 55 -9.09 7.22 13.82
CA VAL A 55 -8.05 7.05 12.80
C VAL A 55 -7.26 5.76 12.98
N GLU A 56 -6.75 5.53 14.19
CA GLU A 56 -5.83 4.42 14.49
C GLU A 56 -6.49 3.05 14.25
N GLN A 57 -7.68 2.85 14.81
CA GLN A 57 -8.43 1.60 14.68
C GLN A 57 -8.85 1.35 13.23
N THR A 58 -9.27 2.41 12.51
CA THR A 58 -9.60 2.29 11.09
C THR A 58 -8.39 1.87 10.27
N LEU A 59 -7.22 2.50 10.49
CA LEU A 59 -6.01 2.13 9.77
C LEU A 59 -5.60 0.70 10.08
N LEU A 60 -5.59 0.29 11.34
CA LEU A 60 -5.28 -1.09 11.72
C LEU A 60 -6.24 -2.10 11.05
N LEU A 61 -7.55 -1.84 11.09
CA LEU A 61 -8.56 -2.70 10.48
C LEU A 61 -8.34 -2.83 8.97
N PHE A 62 -8.24 -1.71 8.25
CA PHE A 62 -8.11 -1.72 6.80
C PHE A 62 -6.78 -2.32 6.34
N LYS A 63 -5.69 -2.09 7.07
CA LYS A 63 -4.39 -2.71 6.76
C LYS A 63 -4.38 -4.19 7.07
N ALA A 64 -4.98 -4.62 8.18
CA ALA A 64 -5.13 -6.04 8.46
C ALA A 64 -5.93 -6.76 7.37
N LEU A 65 -7.05 -6.18 6.92
CA LEU A 65 -7.86 -6.73 5.83
C LEU A 65 -7.08 -6.81 4.52
N ALA A 66 -6.37 -5.74 4.13
CA ALA A 66 -5.58 -5.72 2.90
C ALA A 66 -4.44 -6.75 2.96
N CYS A 67 -3.71 -6.83 4.07
CA CYS A 67 -2.67 -7.85 4.27
C CYS A 67 -3.26 -9.27 4.26
N GLY A 68 -4.42 -9.49 4.86
CA GLY A 68 -5.14 -10.76 4.80
C GLY A 68 -5.50 -11.19 3.37
N ILE A 69 -6.02 -10.27 2.56
CA ILE A 69 -6.30 -10.51 1.14
C ILE A 69 -5.02 -10.84 0.36
N LEU A 70 -3.93 -10.11 0.60
CA LEU A 70 -2.63 -10.39 -0.04
C LEU A 70 -2.09 -11.77 0.34
N LEU A 71 -2.23 -12.17 1.61
CA LEU A 71 -1.85 -13.51 2.07
C LEU A 71 -2.68 -14.60 1.39
N LEU A 72 -3.98 -14.37 1.24
CA LEU A 72 -4.86 -15.29 0.50
C LEU A 72 -4.43 -15.38 -0.96
N LEU A 73 -4.22 -14.26 -1.65
CA LEU A 73 -3.70 -14.26 -3.03
C LEU A 73 -2.39 -15.06 -3.11
N TYR A 74 -1.43 -14.79 -2.24
CA TYR A 74 -0.16 -15.51 -2.22
C TYR A 74 -0.30 -17.01 -1.92
N ARG A 75 -1.28 -17.41 -1.11
CA ARG A 75 -1.61 -18.82 -0.87
C ARG A 75 -2.13 -19.51 -2.12
N TYR A 76 -2.91 -18.79 -2.93
CA TYR A 76 -3.47 -19.26 -4.20
C TYR A 76 -2.59 -18.92 -5.42
N ARG A 77 -1.28 -18.67 -5.23
CA ARG A 77 -0.35 -18.25 -6.30
C ARG A 77 -0.26 -19.18 -7.51
N HIS A 78 -0.68 -20.43 -7.39
CA HIS A 78 -0.75 -21.38 -8.50
C HIS A 78 -1.90 -21.08 -9.49
N VAL A 79 -2.88 -20.25 -9.09
CA VAL A 79 -3.97 -19.82 -9.97
C VAL A 79 -3.45 -18.78 -10.96
N ARG A 80 -3.68 -19.00 -12.26
CA ARG A 80 -3.13 -18.17 -13.36
C ARG A 80 -3.39 -16.67 -13.25
N LEU A 81 -4.48 -16.26 -12.60
CA LEU A 81 -4.86 -14.86 -12.46
C LEU A 81 -4.16 -14.13 -11.30
N VAL A 82 -3.65 -14.86 -10.31
CA VAL A 82 -3.05 -14.26 -9.10
C VAL A 82 -1.81 -13.41 -9.41
N PRO A 83 -0.86 -13.84 -10.26
CA PRO A 83 0.26 -13.00 -10.66
C PRO A 83 -0.17 -11.63 -11.19
N THR A 84 -1.16 -11.63 -12.10
CA THR A 84 -1.72 -10.39 -12.67
C THR A 84 -2.40 -9.55 -11.59
N ALA A 85 -3.17 -10.17 -10.69
CA ALA A 85 -3.80 -9.47 -9.58
C ALA A 85 -2.76 -8.77 -8.67
N LEU A 86 -1.68 -9.45 -8.29
CA LEU A 86 -0.62 -8.85 -7.46
C LEU A 86 0.09 -7.68 -8.15
N ILE A 87 0.30 -7.75 -9.47
CA ILE A 87 0.86 -6.65 -10.26
C ILE A 87 -0.09 -5.46 -10.28
N VAL A 88 -1.37 -5.70 -10.56
CA VAL A 88 -2.39 -4.63 -10.61
C VAL A 88 -2.54 -3.97 -9.25
N VAL A 89 -2.62 -4.74 -8.16
CA VAL A 89 -2.72 -4.19 -6.80
C VAL A 89 -1.48 -3.35 -6.47
N ALA A 90 -0.27 -3.83 -6.79
CA ALA A 90 0.95 -3.04 -6.59
C ALA A 90 0.92 -1.73 -7.38
N GLY A 91 0.52 -1.77 -8.65
CA GLY A 91 0.42 -0.59 -9.51
C GLY A 91 -0.60 0.43 -8.99
N VAL A 92 -1.76 -0.03 -8.52
CA VAL A 92 -2.78 0.84 -7.91
C VAL A 92 -2.24 1.48 -6.63
N HIS A 93 -1.60 0.72 -5.74
CA HIS A 93 -1.02 1.29 -4.52
C HIS A 93 0.14 2.24 -4.79
N LEU A 94 0.95 1.97 -5.81
CA LEU A 94 2.02 2.90 -6.21
C LEU A 94 1.45 4.23 -6.67
N THR A 95 0.44 4.21 -7.54
CA THR A 95 -0.11 5.40 -8.18
C THR A 95 -1.04 6.20 -7.29
N LEU A 96 -1.92 5.53 -6.54
CA LEU A 96 -2.97 6.19 -5.76
C LEU A 96 -2.59 6.43 -4.29
N SER A 97 -1.51 5.83 -3.81
CA SER A 97 -1.07 5.96 -2.43
C SER A 97 0.39 6.39 -2.33
N PHE A 98 1.33 5.58 -2.80
CA PHE A 98 2.76 5.83 -2.60
C PHE A 98 3.21 7.17 -3.17
N ILE A 99 2.90 7.43 -4.44
CA ILE A 99 3.25 8.68 -5.13
C ILE A 99 2.62 9.91 -4.46
N PRO A 100 1.29 10.00 -4.26
CA PRO A 100 0.67 11.19 -3.69
C PRO A 100 1.09 11.44 -2.24
N TRP A 101 1.25 10.38 -1.43
CA TRP A 101 1.74 10.55 -0.06
C TRP A 101 3.19 10.99 0.00
N SER A 102 4.06 10.41 -0.82
CA SER A 102 5.46 10.84 -0.92
C SER A 102 5.56 12.31 -1.31
N ALA A 103 4.75 12.76 -2.28
CA ALA A 103 4.70 14.16 -2.69
C ALA A 103 4.28 15.10 -1.54
N LYS A 104 3.22 14.76 -0.79
CA LYS A 104 2.77 15.54 0.38
C LYS A 104 3.82 15.59 1.49
N LEU A 105 4.46 14.46 1.81
CA LEU A 105 5.47 14.41 2.88
C LEU A 105 6.74 15.18 2.48
N LEU A 106 7.19 15.04 1.23
CA LEU A 106 8.32 15.79 0.71
C LEU A 106 8.05 17.30 0.65
N SER A 107 6.82 17.73 0.38
CA SER A 107 6.49 19.16 0.38
C SER A 107 6.65 19.78 1.78
N VAL A 108 6.31 19.04 2.84
CA VAL A 108 6.54 19.49 4.23
C VAL A 108 8.02 19.49 4.57
N ALA A 109 8.75 18.42 4.22
CA ALA A 109 10.18 18.34 4.47
C ALA A 109 10.92 19.51 3.79
N ARG A 110 10.61 19.81 2.52
CA ARG A 110 11.21 20.92 1.78
C ARG A 110 10.95 22.27 2.44
N PHE A 111 9.73 22.50 2.94
CA PHE A 111 9.40 23.74 3.64
C PHE A 111 10.23 23.90 4.92
N SER A 112 10.37 22.82 5.71
CA SER A 112 11.14 22.84 6.95
C SER A 112 12.63 23.14 6.75
N PHE A 113 13.23 22.74 5.63
CA PHE A 113 14.65 23.03 5.32
C PHE A 113 14.88 24.44 4.76
N SER A 114 13.85 25.10 4.21
CA SER A 114 13.96 26.48 3.70
C SER A 114 13.81 27.57 4.76
N SER A 115 13.48 27.21 6.00
CA SER A 115 13.27 28.14 7.11
C SER A 115 14.47 28.26 8.06
N PHE A 116 15.62 27.68 7.69
CA PHE A 116 16.93 27.83 8.33
C PHE A 116 17.89 28.57 7.41
#